data_AF-X0UL28-F1
#
_entry.id   AF-X0UL28-F1
#
_cell.length_a   1.000
_cell.length_b   1.000
_cell.length_c   1.000
_cell.angle_alpha   90.00
_cell.angle_beta   90.00
_cell.angle_gamma   90.00
#
_symmetry.space_group_name_H-M   'P 1'
#
loop_
_entity.id
_entity.type
_entity.pdbx_description
1 polymer ?
#
loop_
_entity_poly.entity_id
_entity_poly.type
_entity_poly.pdbx_seq_one_letter_code
_entity_poly.pdbx_strand_id
1 'polypeptide(L)' 'GLTLVPLRIYFKRGHAKIELALAKGKRLYDKRQAIAEKDAQREMERELKNKEWGR' A
#
# COMPACT_ATOMS: atom_id res chain seq x y z
N GLY A 1 1.11 4.92 17.95
CA GLY A 1 0.36 3.76 18.44
C GLY A 1 0.42 2.65 17.41
N LEU A 2 0.47 1.40 17.87
CA LEU A 2 0.16 0.23 17.04
C LEU A 2 -1.36 0.06 17.06
N THR A 3 -1.95 -0.24 15.92
CA THR A 3 -3.39 -0.44 15.73
C THR A 3 -3.64 -1.90 15.39
N LEU A 4 -4.59 -2.53 16.08
CA LEU A 4 -5.03 -3.88 15.79
C LEU A 4 -6.03 -3.82 14.63
N VAL A 5 -5.77 -4.54 13.53
CA VAL A 5 -6.63 -4.57 12.35
C VAL A 5 -7.01 -6.01 12.02
N PRO A 6 -8.31 -6.33 11.86
CA PRO A 6 -8.73 -7.64 11.41
C PRO A 6 -8.38 -7.83 9.93
N LEU A 7 -7.72 -8.94 9.60
CA LEU A 7 -7.40 -9.32 8.23
C LEU A 7 -8.54 -10.13 7.61
N ARG A 8 -8.98 -11.20 8.31
CA ARG A 8 -9.95 -12.14 7.77
C ARG A 8 -10.77 -12.77 8.91
N ILE A 9 -12.05 -13.00 8.63
CA ILE A 9 -12.93 -13.78 9.50
C ILE A 9 -13.25 -15.08 8.77
N TYR A 10 -13.02 -16.22 9.42
CA TYR A 10 -13.29 -17.52 8.85
C TYR A 10 -13.98 -18.43 9.87
N PHE A 11 -14.94 -19.22 9.39
CA PHE A 11 -15.66 -20.17 10.24
C PHE A 11 -14.98 -21.54 10.16
N LYS A 12 -14.59 -22.08 11.32
CA LYS A 12 -14.02 -23.44 11.42
C LYS A 12 -14.70 -24.18 12.54
N ARG A 13 -15.32 -25.33 12.22
CA ARG A 13 -16.01 -26.21 13.18
C ARG A 13 -17.06 -25.46 14.03
N GLY A 14 -17.91 -24.66 13.39
CA GLY A 14 -18.97 -23.90 14.07
C GLY A 14 -18.52 -22.64 14.82
N HIS A 15 -17.22 -22.34 14.86
CA HIS A 15 -16.70 -21.13 15.52
C HIS A 15 -16.17 -20.12 14.50
N ALA A 16 -16.51 -18.85 14.69
CA ALA A 16 -15.91 -17.73 13.97
C ALA A 16 -14.50 -17.48 14.53
N LYS A 17 -13.49 -17.60 13.68
CA LYS A 17 -12.11 -17.24 13.98
C LYS A 17 -11.77 -15.95 13.24
N ILE A 18 -11.10 -15.05 13.94
CA ILE A 18 -10.67 -13.76 13.40
C ILE A 18 -9.15 -13.76 13.39
N GLU A 19 -8.57 -13.55 12.20
CA GLU A 19 -7.15 -13.32 12.04
C GLU A 19 -6.89 -11.82 12.20
N LEU A 20 -6.04 -11.46 13.16
CA LEU A 20 -5.74 -10.08 13.53
C LEU A 20 -4.27 -9.80 13.20
N ALA A 21 -4.01 -8.63 12.63
CA ALA A 21 -2.66 -8.12 12.40
C ALA A 21 -2.41 -6.84 13.20
N LEU A 22 -1.16 -6.66 13.61
CA LEU A 22 -0.68 -5.41 14.18
C LEU A 22 -0.22 -4.49 13.05
N ALA A 23 -0.98 -3.43 12.81
CA ALA A 23 -0.63 -2.40 11.84
C ALA A 23 -0.16 -1.13 12.55
N LYS A 24 1.00 -0.60 12.18
CA LYS A 24 1.41 0.75 12.60
C LYS A 24 0.79 1.74 11.61
N GLY A 25 -0.15 2.58 12.06
CA GLY A 25 -0.70 3.64 11.22
C GLY A 25 0.44 4.53 10.69
N LYS A 26 0.58 4.63 9.37
CA LYS A 26 1.58 5.50 8.72
C LYS A 26 1.28 6.96 9.12
N ARG A 27 2.28 7.66 9.67
CA ARG A 27 2.16 9.09 9.98
C ARG A 27 1.88 9.85 8.67
N LEU A 28 1.02 10.89 8.73
CA LEU A 28 0.67 11.71 7.56
C LEU A 28 1.90 12.29 6.83
N TYR A 29 3.02 12.45 7.54
CA TYR A 29 4.31 12.86 6.98
C TYR A 29 4.84 11.87 5.92
N ASP A 30 4.78 10.55 6.18
CA ASP A 30 5.21 9.51 5.23
C ASP A 30 4.31 9.42 3.99
N LYS A 31 3.07 9.92 4.07
CA LYS A 31 2.17 9.92 2.91
C LYS A 31 2.65 10.90 1.85
N ARG A 32 3.18 12.07 2.24
CA ARG A 32 3.70 13.05 1.26
C ARG A 32 4.92 12.51 0.52
N GLN A 33 5.84 11.89 1.25
CA GLN A 33 7.03 11.29 0.65
C GLN A 33 6.66 10.12 -0.27
N ALA A 34 5.77 9.23 0.16
CA ALA A 34 5.31 8.11 -0.67
C ALA A 34 4.49 8.56 -1.89
N ILE A 35 3.73 9.66 -1.80
CA ILE A 35 3.03 10.24 -2.95
C ILE A 35 4.03 10.85 -3.94
N ALA A 36 5.00 11.63 -3.45
CA ALA A 36 6.03 12.24 -4.26
C ALA A 36 6.88 11.20 -5.00
N GLU A 37 7.29 10.14 -4.31
CA GLU A 37 8.08 9.04 -4.90
C GLU A 37 7.28 8.29 -5.98
N LYS A 38 5.98 8.09 -5.75
CA LYS A 38 5.09 7.43 -6.72
C LYS A 38 4.79 8.30 -7.94
N ASP A 39 4.69 9.62 -7.78
CA ASP A 39 4.54 10.55 -8.90
C ASP A 39 5.84 10.70 -9.70
N ALA A 40 6.99 10.78 -9.03
CA ALA A 40 8.30 10.81 -9.69
C ALA A 40 8.56 9.54 -10.52
N GLN A 41 8.20 8.37 -9.98
CA GLN A 41 8.32 7.10 -10.70
C GLN A 41 7.40 7.06 -11.93
N ARG A 42 6.16 7.58 -11.82
CA ARG A 42 5.22 7.65 -12.94
C ARG A 42 5.68 8.64 -14.02
N GLU A 43 6.34 9.73 -13.64
CA GLU A 43 6.90 10.70 -14.58
C GLU A 43 8.08 10.10 -15.34
N MET A 44 9.01 9.45 -14.65
CA MET A 44 10.11 8.69 -15.28
C MET A 44 9.60 7.63 -16.27
N GLU A 45 8.58 6.85 -15.88
CA GLU A 45 7.98 5.85 -16.79
C GLU A 45 7.38 6.49 -18.05
N ARG A 46 6.74 7.67 -17.91
CA ARG A 46 6.21 8.42 -19.08
C ARG A 46 7.32 8.94 -19.97
N GLU A 47 8.39 9.48 -19.41
CA GLU A 47 9.53 9.98 -20.17
C GLU A 47 10.26 8.87 -20.92
N LEU A 48 10.47 7.71 -20.27
CA LEU A 48 11.07 6.54 -20.89
C LEU A 48 10.22 6.04 -22.06
N LYS A 49 8.90 5.92 -21.85
CA LYS A 49 7.96 5.47 -22.89
C LYS A 49 7.87 6.45 -24.07
N ASN A 50 7.93 7.75 -23.81
CA ASN A 50 7.97 8.77 -24.87
C ASN A 50 9.29 8.77 -25.66
N LYS A 51 10.42 8.47 -25.01
CA LYS A 51 11.71 8.31 -25.70
C LYS A 51 11.76 7.06 -26.57
N GLU A 52 11.10 5.98 -26.17
CA GLU A 52 11.04 4.74 -26.97
C GLU A 52 10.15 4.86 -28.22
N TRP A 53 9.09 5.66 -28.18
CA TRP A 53 8.19 5.85 -29.35
C TRP A 53 8.80 6.73 -30.46
N GLY A 54 9.87 7.47 -30.17
CA GLY A 54 10.49 8.42 -31.11
C GLY A 54 11.73 7.92 -31.84
N ARG A 55 12.02 6.61 -31.83
CA ARG A 55 13.13 5.98 -32.58
C ARG A 55 12.62 5.06 -33.68
#